data_AF-A0A9N9TML9-F1
#
_entry.id   AF-A0A9N9TML9-F1
#
_cell.length_a   1.000
_cell.length_b   1.000
_cell.length_c   1.000
_cell.angle_alpha   90.00
_cell.angle_beta   90.00
_cell.angle_gamma   90.00
#
_symmetry.space_group_name_H-M   'P 1'
#
loop_
_entity.id
_entity.type
_entity.pdbx_description
1 polymer ?
#
loop_
_entity_poly.entity_id
_entity_poly.type
_entity_poly.pdbx_seq_one_letter_code
_entity_poly.pdbx_strand_id
1 'polypeptide(L)'
;MSTPQTYKPSEGKREEFRKYLEKAGIMDALTKVLVNLYEEVDKPEDALNYIIEKLSLQAGLETHKQLTAKLDEANSSIKQLQDEIEVLKAAAAENEDPETKSVHSVAKSEAAESPAGEEQPVQ
;
A
#
# COMPACT_ATOMS: atom_id res chain seq x y z
N MET A 1 -18.97 36.89 14.21
CA MET A 1 -17.71 36.13 14.26
C MET A 1 -17.80 35.20 15.47
N SER A 2 -18.06 33.92 15.24
CA SER A 2 -18.19 32.93 16.31
C SER A 2 -16.81 32.48 16.76
N THR A 3 -16.44 32.76 18.00
CA THR A 3 -15.21 32.27 18.63
C THR A 3 -15.28 30.75 18.81
N PRO A 4 -14.20 29.98 18.55
CA PRO A 4 -14.20 28.55 18.79
C PRO A 4 -14.30 28.27 20.30
N GLN A 5 -15.35 27.54 20.68
CA GLN A 5 -15.61 27.08 22.04
C GLN A 5 -14.39 26.31 22.56
N THR A 6 -13.68 26.85 23.54
CA THR A 6 -12.53 26.18 24.17
C THR A 6 -13.07 25.07 25.06
N TYR A 7 -13.09 23.84 24.57
CA TYR A 7 -13.47 22.67 25.36
C TYR A 7 -12.46 22.50 26.50
N LYS A 8 -12.88 22.73 27.75
CA LYS A 8 -12.13 22.37 28.96
C LYS A 8 -12.65 21.03 29.48
N PRO A 9 -11.99 19.90 29.16
CA PRO A 9 -12.36 18.62 29.73
C PRO A 9 -12.23 18.64 31.27
N SER A 10 -13.14 17.95 31.95
CA SER A 10 -13.04 17.69 33.38
C SER A 10 -11.72 16.96 33.69
N GLU A 11 -11.21 17.12 34.92
CA GLU A 11 -9.93 16.50 35.29
C GLU A 11 -9.93 14.98 35.14
N GLY A 12 -11.05 14.31 35.46
CA GLY A 12 -11.19 12.87 35.23
C GLY A 12 -11.04 12.46 33.77
N LYS A 13 -11.63 13.21 32.83
CA LYS A 13 -11.49 12.92 31.38
C LYS A 13 -10.07 13.16 30.88
N ARG A 14 -9.38 14.17 31.43
CA ARG A 14 -7.96 14.43 31.11
C ARG A 14 -7.07 13.30 31.60
N GLU A 15 -7.32 12.80 32.81
CA GLU A 15 -6.52 11.71 33.38
C GLU A 15 -6.76 10.37 32.67
N GLU A 16 -8.00 10.05 32.31
CA GLU A 16 -8.32 8.87 31.49
C GLU A 16 -7.61 8.91 30.13
N PHE A 17 -7.63 10.06 29.46
CA PHE A 17 -6.93 10.23 28.18
C PHE A 17 -5.41 10.08 28.34
N ARG A 18 -4.83 10.65 29.40
CA ARG A 18 -3.41 10.47 29.71
C ARG A 18 -3.05 9.00 29.92
N LYS A 19 -3.81 8.28 30.75
CA LYS A 19 -3.60 6.84 30.99
C LYS A 19 -3.73 6.03 29.71
N TYR A 20 -4.65 6.40 28.82
CA TYR A 20 -4.78 5.78 27.50
C TYR A 20 -3.51 5.97 26.66
N LEU A 21 -2.98 7.19 26.57
CA LEU A 21 -1.75 7.47 25.83
C LEU A 21 -0.53 6.76 26.43
N GLU A 22 -0.43 6.71 27.77
CA GLU A 22 0.63 5.99 28.48
C GLU A 22 0.54 4.48 28.21
N LYS A 23 -0.65 3.88 28.30
CA LYS A 23 -0.87 2.46 28.00
C LYS A 23 -0.58 2.11 26.54
N ALA A 24 -0.88 3.01 25.62
CA ALA A 24 -0.58 2.85 24.20
C ALA A 24 0.91 3.09 23.86
N GLY A 25 1.73 3.50 24.83
CA GLY A 25 3.16 3.79 24.62
C GLY A 25 3.43 5.09 23.85
N ILE A 26 2.41 5.90 23.55
CA ILE A 26 2.54 7.14 22.79
C ILE A 26 3.40 8.16 23.54
N MET A 27 3.24 8.24 24.87
CA MET A 27 4.01 9.16 25.70
C MET A 27 5.51 8.86 25.68
N ASP A 28 5.88 7.57 25.75
CA ASP A 28 7.27 7.12 25.69
C ASP A 28 7.86 7.35 24.29
N ALA A 29 7.10 7.02 23.24
CA ALA A 29 7.52 7.26 21.86
C ALA A 29 7.78 8.74 21.57
N LEU A 30 6.84 9.63 21.95
CA LEU A 30 7.02 11.08 21.78
C LEU A 30 8.21 11.60 22.57
N THR A 31 8.40 11.12 23.81
CA THR A 31 9.55 11.51 24.64
C THR A 31 10.86 11.14 23.97
N LYS A 32 11.00 9.90 23.47
CA LYS A 32 12.21 9.43 22.76
C LYS A 32 12.50 10.25 21.51
N VAL A 33 11.49 10.52 20.69
CA VAL A 33 11.66 11.32 19.46
C VAL A 33 12.12 12.74 19.79
N LEU A 34 11.55 13.37 20.82
CA LEU A 34 11.94 14.71 21.25
C LEU A 34 13.34 14.75 21.87
N VAL A 35 13.73 13.72 22.61
CA VAL A 35 15.11 13.57 23.13
C VAL A 35 16.09 13.41 21.98
N ASN A 36 15.80 12.55 21.00
CA ASN A 36 16.65 12.38 19.83
C ASN A 36 16.83 13.69 19.04
N LEU A 37 15.74 14.45 18.86
CA LEU A 37 15.80 15.76 18.21
C LEU A 37 16.58 16.80 19.03
N TYR A 38 16.56 16.69 20.37
CA TYR A 38 17.34 17.55 21.25
C TYR A 38 18.83 17.22 21.22
N GLU A 39 19.18 15.93 21.14
CA GLU A 39 20.55 15.42 21.10
C GLU A 39 21.21 15.54 19.72
N GLU A 40 20.43 15.77 18.66
CA GLU A 40 20.96 15.92 17.30
C GLU A 40 21.87 17.14 17.17
N VAL A 41 23.13 16.88 16.81
CA VAL A 41 24.18 17.92 16.67
C VAL A 41 23.89 18.84 15.50
N ASP A 42 23.35 18.27 14.41
CA ASP A 42 22.90 19.00 13.23
C ASP A 42 21.37 18.97 13.21
N LYS A 43 20.73 20.05 13.65
CA LYS A 43 19.27 20.07 13.75
C LYS A 43 18.67 20.07 12.35
N PRO A 44 17.70 19.18 12.08
CA PRO A 44 17.05 19.15 10.78
C PRO A 44 16.37 20.49 10.50
N GLU A 45 16.50 20.97 9.26
CA GLU A 45 15.86 22.21 8.80
C GLU A 45 14.32 22.12 8.91
N ASP A 46 13.78 20.90 8.73
CA ASP A 46 12.38 20.56 8.96
C ASP A 46 12.22 19.58 10.14
N ALA A 47 12.09 20.14 11.34
CA ALA A 47 11.88 19.38 12.57
C ALA A 47 10.54 18.62 12.59
N LEU A 48 9.51 19.10 11.88
CA LEU A 48 8.21 18.41 11.86
C LEU A 48 8.31 17.10 11.07
N ASN A 49 8.92 17.16 9.89
CA ASN A 49 9.10 15.98 9.07
C ASN A 49 10.01 14.94 9.76
N TYR A 50 11.05 15.39 10.46
CA TYR A 50 11.87 14.53 11.31
C TYR A 50 11.06 13.78 12.37
N ILE A 51 10.21 14.50 13.12
CA ILE A 51 9.38 13.90 14.18
C ILE A 51 8.43 12.86 13.57
N ILE A 52 7.79 13.16 12.44
CA ILE A 52 6.89 12.24 11.74
C ILE A 52 7.65 10.98 11.34
N GLU A 53 8.83 11.11 10.72
CA GLU A 53 9.63 9.97 10.29
C GLU A 53 10.06 9.10 11.48
N LYS A 54 10.62 9.69 12.53
CA LYS A 54 11.06 8.94 13.72
C LYS A 54 9.90 8.28 14.46
N LEU A 55 8.74 8.92 14.51
CA LEU A 55 7.55 8.35 15.12
C LEU A 55 6.99 7.18 14.30
N SER A 56 6.97 7.29 12.97
CA SER A 56 6.62 6.19 12.07
C SER A 56 7.53 4.98 12.27
N LEU A 57 8.85 5.22 12.33
CA LEU A 57 9.84 4.17 12.60
C LEU A 57 9.60 3.51 13.97
N GLN A 58 9.36 4.31 15.02
CA GLN A 58 9.10 3.80 16.37
C GLN A 58 7.79 3.00 16.45
N ALA A 59 6.80 3.35 15.64
CA ALA A 59 5.53 2.63 15.52
C ALA A 59 5.65 1.35 14.66
N GLY A 60 6.83 1.06 14.09
CA GLY A 60 7.01 -0.04 13.14
C GLY A 60 6.25 0.15 11.83
N LEU A 61 5.83 1.39 11.54
CA LEU A 61 5.16 1.73 10.29
C LEU A 61 6.23 2.00 9.24
N GLU A 62 6.10 1.36 8.08
CA GLU A 62 6.95 1.67 6.95
C GLU A 62 6.80 3.16 6.61
N THR A 63 7.92 3.87 6.56
CA THR A 63 7.89 5.30 6.28
C THR A 63 7.44 5.53 4.84
N HIS A 64 6.86 6.69 4.56
CA HIS A 64 6.47 7.07 3.20
C HIS A 64 7.64 6.86 2.22
N LYS A 65 8.86 7.20 2.63
CA LYS A 65 10.09 6.99 1.85
C LYS A 65 10.36 5.52 1.54
N GLN A 66 10.17 4.62 2.51
CA GLN A 66 10.33 3.17 2.30
C GLN A 66 9.28 2.62 1.34
N LEU A 67 8.02 3.05 1.48
CA LEU A 67 6.94 2.67 0.58
C LEU A 67 7.19 3.16 -0.85
N THR A 68 7.64 4.41 -1.01
CA THR A 68 8.01 4.95 -2.33
C THR A 68 9.16 4.15 -2.95
N ALA A 69 10.22 3.85 -2.17
CA ALA A 69 11.34 3.05 -2.67
C ALA A 69 10.91 1.65 -3.14
N LYS A 70 10.05 0.97 -2.38
CA LYS A 70 9.49 -0.33 -2.79
C LYS A 70 8.64 -0.23 -4.06
N LEU A 71 7.88 0.85 -4.20
CA LEU A 71 7.05 1.12 -5.37
C LEU A 71 7.92 1.33 -6.62
N ASP A 72 9.00 2.11 -6.50
CA ASP A 72 9.95 2.34 -7.59
C ASP A 72 10.68 1.04 -8.00
N GLU A 73 11.12 0.23 -7.03
CA GLU A 73 11.77 -1.06 -7.31
C GLU A 73 10.83 -2.05 -8.01
N ALA A 74 9.58 -2.14 -7.54
CA ALA A 74 8.56 -2.97 -8.17
C ALA A 74 8.26 -2.50 -9.60
N ASN A 75 8.13 -1.19 -9.82
CA ASN A 75 7.90 -0.64 -11.16
C ASN A 75 9.09 -0.88 -12.09
N SER A 76 10.32 -0.75 -11.60
CA SER A 76 11.52 -1.07 -12.37
C SER A 76 11.55 -2.54 -12.78
N SER A 77 11.18 -3.44 -11.86
CA SER A 77 11.12 -4.87 -12.12
C SER A 77 10.02 -5.21 -13.14
N ILE A 78 8.84 -4.60 -13.03
CA ILE A 78 7.76 -4.75 -14.01
C ILE A 78 8.24 -4.32 -15.39
N LYS A 79 8.92 -3.17 -15.48
CA LYS A 79 9.46 -2.68 -16.76
C LYS A 79 10.48 -3.65 -17.36
N GLN A 80 11.43 -4.12 -16.56
CA GLN A 80 12.44 -5.08 -17.02
C GLN A 80 11.81 -6.39 -17.53
N LEU A 81 10.84 -6.93 -16.79
CA LEU A 81 10.13 -8.14 -17.20
C LEU A 81 9.28 -7.90 -18.46
N GLN A 82 8.69 -6.71 -18.63
CA GLN A 82 7.98 -6.34 -19.84
C GLN A 82 8.92 -6.25 -21.04
N ASP A 83 10.07 -5.58 -20.90
CA ASP A 83 11.10 -5.49 -21.92
C ASP A 83 11.62 -6.90 -22.31
N GLU A 84 11.85 -7.77 -21.32
CA GLU A 84 12.31 -9.15 -21.57
C GLU A 84 11.23 -10.00 -22.27
N ILE A 85 9.95 -9.85 -21.90
CA ILE A 85 8.84 -10.49 -22.59
C ILE A 85 8.75 -10.01 -24.05
N GLU A 86 8.95 -8.72 -24.32
CA GLU A 86 8.94 -8.19 -25.68
C GLU A 86 10.10 -8.75 -26.53
N VAL A 87 11.31 -8.78 -25.97
CA VAL A 87 12.48 -9.36 -26.63
C VAL A 87 12.28 -10.86 -26.91
N LEU A 88 11.81 -11.62 -25.93
CA LEU A 88 11.56 -13.06 -26.10
C LEU A 88 10.44 -13.33 -27.11
N LYS A 89 9.38 -12.52 -27.14
CA LYS A 89 8.32 -12.62 -28.16
C LYS A 89 8.84 -12.31 -29.55
N ALA A 90 9.68 -11.29 -29.71
CA ALA A 90 10.30 -10.97 -30.99
C ALA A 90 11.23 -12.10 -31.47
N ALA A 91 12.06 -12.65 -30.57
CA ALA A 91 12.94 -13.76 -30.87
C ALA A 91 12.20 -15.08 -31.16
N ALA A 92 11.05 -15.31 -30.52
CA ALA A 92 10.17 -16.44 -30.82
C ALA A 92 9.51 -16.28 -32.20
N ALA A 93 9.05 -15.07 -32.55
CA ALA A 93 8.50 -14.78 -33.87
C ALA A 93 9.53 -14.90 -35.00
N GLU A 94 10.83 -14.73 -34.71
CA GLU A 94 11.93 -14.87 -35.68
C GLU A 94 12.39 -16.33 -35.86
N ASN A 95 12.10 -17.23 -34.90
CA ASN A 95 12.42 -18.66 -34.98
C ASN A 95 11.24 -19.54 -35.44
N GLU A 96 10.07 -18.96 -35.75
CA GLU A 96 8.95 -19.71 -36.34
C GLU A 96 9.11 -19.85 -37.87
N ASP A 97 9.72 -20.96 -38.27
CA ASP A 97 9.50 -21.59 -39.58
C ASP A 97 7.97 -21.78 -39.82
N PRO A 98 7.45 -21.62 -41.06
CA PRO A 98 6.03 -21.37 -41.34
C PRO A 98 5.02 -22.54 -41.14
N GLU A 99 5.33 -23.61 -40.40
CA GLU A 99 4.52 -24.84 -40.36
C GLU A 99 3.65 -25.10 -39.11
N THR A 100 3.35 -24.09 -38.28
CA THR A 100 2.40 -24.25 -37.15
C THR A 100 1.16 -23.35 -37.25
N LYS A 101 0.66 -23.09 -38.46
CA LYS A 101 -0.62 -22.38 -38.68
C LYS A 101 -1.89 -23.20 -38.37
N SER A 102 -1.80 -24.42 -37.86
CA SER A 102 -2.97 -25.31 -37.74
C SER A 102 -3.15 -25.90 -36.34
N VAL A 103 -3.43 -25.08 -35.31
CA VAL A 103 -4.25 -25.49 -34.13
C VAL A 103 -4.52 -24.31 -33.18
N HIS A 104 -5.11 -23.20 -33.64
CA HIS A 104 -5.90 -22.35 -32.72
C HIS A 104 -6.91 -21.41 -33.42
N SER A 105 -7.50 -21.86 -34.52
CA SER A 105 -8.63 -21.16 -35.16
C SER A 105 -10.01 -21.71 -34.75
N VAL A 106 -10.10 -22.67 -33.82
CA VAL A 106 -11.38 -23.28 -33.42
C VAL A 106 -11.57 -23.19 -31.90
N ALA A 107 -11.85 -21.97 -31.40
CA ALA A 107 -12.51 -21.79 -30.12
C ALA A 107 -13.20 -20.41 -30.03
N LYS A 108 -13.88 -19.98 -31.09
CA LYS A 108 -14.84 -18.86 -30.99
C LYS A 108 -16.03 -19.03 -31.93
N SER A 109 -16.87 -19.99 -31.61
CA SER A 109 -18.30 -20.09 -31.95
C SER A 109 -18.68 -21.48 -31.45
N GLU A 110 -19.47 -21.65 -30.39
CA GLU A 110 -20.92 -21.62 -30.48
C GLU A 110 -21.44 -22.08 -29.11
N ALA A 111 -22.14 -21.22 -28.38
CA ALA A 111 -23.12 -21.56 -27.33
C ALA A 111 -23.66 -20.27 -26.71
N ALA A 112 -24.29 -19.45 -27.54
CA ALA A 112 -25.41 -18.63 -27.08
C ALA A 112 -26.66 -19.38 -27.52
N GLU A 113 -27.53 -19.71 -26.56
CA GLU A 113 -28.98 -19.44 -26.57
C GLU A 113 -29.74 -20.48 -25.71
N SER A 114 -30.09 -20.08 -24.47
CA SER A 114 -31.24 -20.60 -23.72
C SER A 114 -32.53 -20.44 -24.55
N PRO A 115 -33.62 -21.24 -24.40
CA PRO A 115 -34.42 -21.23 -23.16
C PRO A 115 -35.30 -22.48 -22.87
N ALA A 116 -36.08 -22.38 -21.78
CA ALA A 116 -37.26 -23.16 -21.40
C ALA A 116 -37.01 -24.61 -20.92
N GLY A 117 -37.65 -25.11 -19.86
CA GLY A 117 -38.87 -24.73 -19.14
C GLY A 117 -39.55 -26.04 -18.71
N GLU A 118 -40.14 -26.08 -17.51
CA GLU A 118 -40.95 -27.17 -16.93
C GLU A 118 -40.22 -28.52 -16.66
N GLU A 119 -40.43 -29.30 -15.60
CA GLU A 119 -41.46 -29.37 -14.56
C GLU A 119 -40.92 -30.29 -13.44
N GLN A 120 -41.34 -30.07 -12.19
CA GLN A 120 -41.23 -31.04 -11.07
C GLN A 120 -42.10 -32.32 -11.37
N PRO A 121 -42.20 -33.40 -10.54
CA PRO A 121 -41.91 -33.52 -9.10
C PRO A 121 -41.44 -34.92 -8.60
N VAL A 122 -41.44 -35.04 -7.26
CA VAL A 122 -41.62 -36.23 -6.39
C VAL A 122 -40.44 -37.18 -6.17
N GLN A 123 -39.80 -37.08 -4.99
CA GLN A 123 -40.15 -37.86 -3.78
C GLN A 123 -39.38 -37.36 -2.56
#